data_AF-A0A5R9ADS0-F1
#
_entry.id   AF-A0A5R9ADS0-F1
#
_cell.length_a   1.000
_cell.length_b   1.000
_cell.length_c   1.000
_cell.angle_alpha   90.00
_cell.angle_beta   90.00
_cell.angle_gamma   90.00
#
_symmetry.space_group_name_H-M   'P 1'
#
loop_
_entity.id
_entity.type
_entity.pdbx_description
1 polymer ?
#
loop_
_entity_poly.entity_id
_entity_poly.type
_entity_poly.pdbx_seq_one_letter_code
_entity_poly.pdbx_strand_id
1 'polypeptide(L)'
;MRRPLLLLTLLFLPFASHAGPDVLRIGASEELMPILEPVVDQYQFDTHNKVLLIGGEESELAEQVRQGTPYDLLLTPLHHADTQAQPVKCKVRTMQKLTLVKGERRALATDFVTYLRKHCADR
;
A
#
# COMPACT_ATOMS: atom_id res chain seq x y z
N MET A 1 -36.04 21.52 46.22
CA MET A 1 -36.30 20.77 44.96
C MET A 1 -35.06 20.94 44.09
N ARG A 2 -34.10 20.00 44.12
CA ARG A 2 -33.95 18.81 43.24
C ARG A 2 -33.69 19.14 41.75
N ARG A 3 -32.39 19.27 41.41
CA ARG A 3 -31.62 18.78 40.24
C ARG A 3 -32.09 19.11 38.79
N PRO A 4 -31.23 18.97 37.75
CA PRO A 4 -29.75 19.05 37.72
C PRO A 4 -29.18 19.73 36.45
N LEU A 5 -27.88 20.07 36.53
CA LEU A 5 -26.84 19.85 35.50
C LEU A 5 -27.33 19.07 34.25
N LEU A 6 -27.46 19.74 33.10
CA LEU A 6 -27.75 19.11 31.81
C LEU A 6 -26.86 19.69 30.69
N LEU A 7 -25.59 19.93 30.99
CA LEU A 7 -24.61 20.46 30.02
C LEU A 7 -23.23 19.77 30.12
N LEU A 8 -23.20 18.49 30.51
CA LEU A 8 -21.94 17.72 30.62
C LEU A 8 -21.95 16.41 29.83
N THR A 9 -22.70 16.32 28.73
CA THR A 9 -22.78 15.10 27.90
C THR A 9 -22.15 15.22 26.51
N LEU A 10 -21.70 16.41 26.08
CA LEU A 10 -21.05 16.56 24.75
C LEU A 10 -19.56 16.21 24.71
N LEU A 11 -18.94 15.81 25.83
CA LEU A 11 -17.50 15.47 25.90
C LEU A 11 -17.17 14.00 25.61
N PHE A 12 -18.16 13.17 25.29
CA PHE A 12 -17.96 11.77 24.88
C PHE A 12 -18.42 11.53 23.44
N LEU A 13 -18.11 12.45 22.53
CA LEU A 13 -17.99 12.06 21.13
C LEU A 13 -16.74 11.16 21.06
N PRO A 14 -16.86 9.88 20.69
CA PRO A 14 -15.68 9.09 20.38
C PRO A 14 -15.06 9.76 19.17
N PHE A 15 -13.98 10.52 19.39
CA PHE A 15 -13.03 10.87 18.35
C PHE A 15 -12.28 9.59 17.92
N ALA A 16 -13.03 8.57 17.49
CA ALA A 16 -12.53 7.60 16.54
C ALA A 16 -12.68 8.25 15.16
N SER A 17 -11.96 9.36 14.94
CA SER A 17 -11.46 9.65 13.60
C SER A 17 -10.39 8.59 13.34
N HIS A 18 -10.86 7.38 13.07
CA HIS A 18 -10.10 6.45 12.27
C HIS A 18 -10.14 7.08 10.87
N ALA A 19 -9.25 8.04 10.62
CA ALA A 19 -8.93 8.43 9.26
C ALA A 19 -8.53 7.11 8.61
N GLY A 20 -9.45 6.56 7.79
CA GLY A 20 -9.22 5.32 7.08
C GLY A 20 -7.87 5.43 6.38
N PRO A 21 -7.13 4.32 6.27
CA PRO A 21 -5.74 4.34 5.90
C PRO A 21 -5.50 5.22 4.69
N ASP A 22 -4.74 6.29 4.92
CA ASP A 22 -4.21 7.16 3.87
C ASP A 22 -3.76 6.29 2.69
N VAL A 23 -4.32 6.56 1.50
CA VAL A 23 -4.08 5.86 0.23
C VAL A 23 -2.69 5.20 0.17
N LEU A 24 -2.65 3.88 -0.08
CA LEU A 24 -1.41 3.12 -0.26
C LEU A 24 -0.78 3.50 -1.60
N ARG A 25 0.40 4.10 -1.59
CA ARG A 25 1.12 4.59 -2.76
C ARG A 25 2.15 3.57 -3.20
N ILE A 26 1.96 3.02 -4.38
CA ILE A 26 2.82 1.96 -4.92
C ILE A 26 3.50 2.49 -6.18
N GLY A 27 4.82 2.60 -6.15
CA GLY A 27 5.62 2.77 -7.37
C GLY A 27 5.86 1.40 -7.99
N ALA A 28 5.62 1.26 -9.29
CA ALA A 28 5.82 0.01 -9.99
C ALA A 28 6.44 0.21 -11.37
N SER A 29 7.39 -0.66 -11.72
CA SER A 29 7.91 -0.72 -13.09
C SER A 29 6.76 -0.90 -14.09
N GLU A 30 6.80 -0.16 -15.21
CA GLU A 30 5.80 -0.27 -16.28
C GLU A 30 5.59 -1.73 -16.74
N GLU A 31 6.66 -2.52 -16.74
CA GLU A 31 6.62 -3.93 -17.13
C GLU A 31 5.77 -4.80 -16.19
N LEU A 32 5.49 -4.33 -14.96
CA LEU A 32 4.64 -5.02 -14.00
C LEU A 32 3.18 -4.54 -14.04
N MET A 33 2.89 -3.42 -14.69
CA MET A 33 1.54 -2.82 -14.69
C MET A 33 0.45 -3.78 -15.19
N PRO A 34 0.62 -4.55 -16.28
CA PRO A 34 -0.40 -5.51 -16.72
C PRO A 34 -0.73 -6.60 -15.69
N ILE A 35 0.19 -6.92 -14.80
CA ILE A 35 0.00 -7.89 -13.71
C ILE A 35 -0.63 -7.21 -12.49
N LEU A 36 -0.22 -5.97 -12.20
CA LEU A 36 -0.57 -5.26 -10.98
C LEU A 36 -1.94 -4.58 -11.05
N GLU A 37 -2.29 -3.94 -12.17
CA GLU A 37 -3.56 -3.21 -12.30
C GLU A 37 -4.78 -4.07 -11.93
N PRO A 38 -4.96 -5.29 -12.48
CA PRO A 38 -6.15 -6.08 -12.16
C PRO A 38 -6.16 -6.59 -10.71
N VAL A 39 -4.98 -6.81 -10.12
CA VAL A 39 -4.85 -7.21 -8.71
C VAL A 39 -5.14 -6.05 -7.78
N VAL A 40 -4.70 -4.84 -8.14
CA VAL A 40 -5.00 -3.61 -7.41
C VAL A 40 -6.50 -3.33 -7.43
N ASP A 41 -7.15 -3.43 -8.59
CA ASP A 41 -8.60 -3.24 -8.69
C ASP A 41 -9.36 -4.22 -7.78
N GLN A 42 -9.01 -5.51 -7.83
CA GLN A 42 -9.64 -6.52 -6.98
C GLN A 42 -9.35 -6.26 -5.48
N TYR A 43 -8.12 -5.89 -5.13
CA TYR A 43 -7.75 -5.56 -3.74
C TYR A 43 -8.58 -4.39 -3.20
N GLN A 44 -8.74 -3.34 -3.99
CA GLN A 44 -9.52 -2.16 -3.61
C GLN A 44 -11.01 -2.50 -3.45
N PHE A 45 -11.53 -3.39 -4.30
CA PHE A 45 -12.90 -3.88 -4.20
C PHE A 45 -13.12 -4.74 -2.94
N ASP A 46 -12.24 -5.72 -2.70
CA ASP A 46 -12.39 -6.68 -1.61
C ASP A 46 -12.19 -6.05 -0.23
N THR A 47 -11.21 -5.14 -0.12
CA THR A 47 -10.75 -4.63 1.19
C THR A 47 -11.22 -3.22 1.50
N HIS A 48 -11.79 -2.51 0.52
CA HIS A 48 -12.12 -1.08 0.60
C HIS A 48 -10.90 -0.15 0.85
N ASN A 49 -9.68 -0.69 0.94
CA ASN A 49 -8.46 0.09 1.02
C ASN A 49 -8.16 0.73 -0.33
N LYS A 50 -7.73 2.00 -0.34
CA LYS A 50 -7.39 2.72 -1.57
C LYS A 50 -5.93 2.53 -1.92
N VAL A 51 -5.64 2.35 -3.21
CA VAL A 51 -4.29 2.20 -3.74
C VAL A 51 -4.09 3.20 -4.87
N LEU A 52 -2.99 3.95 -4.80
CA LEU A 52 -2.47 4.76 -5.89
C LEU A 52 -1.30 4.00 -6.51
N LEU A 53 -1.55 3.35 -7.65
CA LEU A 53 -0.53 2.67 -8.44
C LEU A 53 0.10 3.67 -9.43
N ILE A 54 1.41 3.84 -9.35
CA ILE A 54 2.19 4.79 -10.15
C ILE A 54 3.19 3.98 -10.98
N GLY A 55 2.98 3.97 -12.30
CA GLY A 55 3.90 3.36 -13.26
C GLY A 55 5.08 4.27 -13.55
N GLY A 56 6.25 3.69 -13.79
CA GLY A 56 7.41 4.40 -14.29
C GLY A 56 8.57 3.46 -14.65
N GLU A 57 9.56 3.98 -15.35
CA GLU A 57 10.82 3.27 -15.61
C GLU A 57 11.55 2.99 -14.29
N GLU A 58 12.23 1.84 -14.19
CA GLU A 58 12.87 1.43 -12.92
C GLU A 58 13.89 2.46 -12.41
N SER A 59 14.66 3.06 -13.31
CA SER A 59 15.65 4.08 -12.99
C SER A 59 15.01 5.39 -12.53
N GLU A 60 13.86 5.76 -13.09
CA GLU A 60 13.10 6.93 -12.70
C GLU A 60 12.50 6.74 -11.30
N LEU A 61 11.87 5.58 -11.04
CA LEU A 61 11.30 5.26 -9.74
C LEU A 61 12.38 5.24 -8.64
N ALA A 62 13.56 4.68 -8.93
CA ALA A 62 14.69 4.70 -8.01
C ALA A 62 15.15 6.13 -7.70
N GLU A 63 15.20 6.99 -8.72
CA GLU A 63 15.54 8.41 -8.53
C GLU A 63 14.47 9.15 -7.72
N GLN A 64 13.19 8.91 -8.00
CA GLN A 64 12.08 9.47 -7.24
C GLN A 64 12.13 9.06 -5.76
N VAL A 65 12.47 7.79 -5.47
CA VAL A 65 12.69 7.33 -4.09
C VAL A 65 13.86 8.07 -3.44
N ARG A 66 15.00 8.22 -4.14
CA ARG A 66 16.16 8.99 -3.65
C ARG A 66 15.80 10.46 -3.37
N GLN A 67 14.91 11.04 -4.18
CA GLN A 67 14.40 12.40 -4.03
C GLN A 67 13.33 12.54 -2.94
N GLY A 68 12.93 11.44 -2.27
CA GLY A 68 11.98 11.46 -1.17
C GLY A 68 10.51 11.40 -1.62
N THR A 69 10.24 10.92 -2.82
CA THR A 69 8.86 10.65 -3.28
C THR A 69 8.19 9.70 -2.29
N PRO A 70 6.98 10.02 -1.79
CA PRO A 70 6.42 9.35 -0.64
C PRO A 70 5.68 8.05 -1.03
N TYR A 71 6.40 7.12 -1.64
CA TYR A 71 5.93 5.75 -1.86
C TYR A 71 5.88 4.96 -0.55
N ASP A 72 4.91 4.07 -0.42
CA ASP A 72 4.86 3.07 0.65
C ASP A 72 5.58 1.78 0.26
N LEU A 73 5.44 1.44 -1.01
CA LEU A 73 5.92 0.21 -1.61
C LEU A 73 6.48 0.51 -3.00
N LEU A 74 7.64 -0.04 -3.30
CA LEU A 74 8.19 -0.08 -4.65
C LEU A 74 8.20 -1.53 -5.14
N LEU A 75 7.72 -1.78 -6.36
CA LEU A 75 7.71 -3.09 -7.02
C LEU A 75 8.48 -3.03 -8.35
N THR A 76 9.52 -3.85 -8.47
CA THR A 76 10.37 -3.92 -9.67
C THR A 76 10.63 -5.38 -10.07
N PRO A 77 10.97 -5.68 -11.32
CA PRO A 77 11.47 -6.99 -11.75
C PRO A 77 12.65 -7.49 -10.91
N LEU A 78 12.84 -8.80 -10.84
CA LEU A 78 13.91 -9.44 -10.05
C LEU A 78 15.34 -9.19 -10.56
N HIS A 79 15.50 -8.50 -11.69
CA HIS A 79 16.80 -8.34 -12.37
C HIS A 79 17.77 -7.38 -11.66
N HIS A 80 17.28 -6.54 -10.74
CA HIS A 80 18.12 -5.61 -9.96
C HIS A 80 18.36 -6.13 -8.55
N ALA A 81 19.58 -6.56 -8.23
CA ALA A 81 19.92 -7.05 -6.89
C ALA A 81 20.11 -5.89 -5.89
N ASP A 82 19.01 -5.25 -5.46
CA ASP A 82 19.08 -4.38 -4.29
C ASP A 82 19.02 -5.26 -3.03
N THR A 83 20.02 -5.14 -2.16
CA THR A 83 20.19 -5.99 -0.97
C THR A 83 19.08 -5.77 0.07
N GLN A 84 18.32 -4.68 -0.05
CA GLN A 84 17.17 -4.37 0.83
C GLN A 84 15.83 -4.87 0.26
N ALA A 85 15.80 -5.29 -1.01
CA ALA A 85 14.60 -5.73 -1.67
C ALA A 85 14.30 -7.21 -1.37
N GLN A 86 13.02 -7.53 -1.22
CA GLN A 86 12.54 -8.88 -0.92
C GLN A 86 11.80 -9.46 -2.12
N PRO A 87 11.99 -10.74 -2.47
CA PRO A 87 11.27 -11.34 -3.57
C PRO A 87 9.76 -11.48 -3.25
N VAL A 88 8.94 -11.23 -4.26
CA VAL A 88 7.52 -11.53 -4.32
C VAL A 88 7.31 -12.49 -5.48
N LYS A 89 6.93 -13.73 -5.14
CA LYS A 89 6.61 -14.75 -6.14
C LYS A 89 5.18 -14.56 -6.61
N CYS A 90 5.01 -14.31 -7.91
CA CYS A 90 3.76 -14.51 -8.64
C CYS A 90 3.96 -15.66 -9.63
N LYS A 91 2.92 -16.46 -9.89
CA LYS A 91 3.05 -17.61 -10.82
C LYS A 91 3.54 -17.17 -12.20
N VAL A 92 3.07 -16.01 -12.65
CA VAL A 92 3.40 -15.44 -13.96
C VAL A 92 4.79 -14.80 -13.99
N ARG A 93 5.21 -14.16 -12.88
CA ARG A 93 6.48 -13.43 -12.82
C ARG A 93 7.00 -13.27 -11.40
N THR A 94 8.30 -13.39 -11.20
CA THR A 94 8.90 -13.01 -9.90
C THR A 94 9.29 -11.54 -9.95
N MET A 95 8.90 -10.80 -8.91
CA MET A 95 9.24 -9.38 -8.73
C MET A 95 9.93 -9.19 -7.38
N GLN A 96 10.43 -8.00 -7.15
CA GLN A 96 11.01 -7.54 -5.90
C GLN A 96 10.11 -6.48 -5.28
N LYS A 97 10.12 -6.43 -3.95
CA LYS A 97 9.48 -5.37 -3.18
C LYS A 97 10.50 -4.65 -2.31
N LEU A 98 10.36 -3.34 -2.22
CA LEU A 98 11.01 -2.50 -1.23
C LEU A 98 9.92 -1.76 -0.45
N THR A 99 9.84 -2.00 0.87
CA THR A 99 8.88 -1.32 1.75
C THR A 99 9.54 -0.08 2.35
N LEU A 100 9.01 1.09 2.04
CA LEU A 100 9.64 2.38 2.34
C LEU A 100 9.07 3.07 3.59
N VAL A 101 7.97 2.52 4.14
CA VAL A 101 7.26 3.09 5.29
C VAL A 101 7.31 2.23 6.56
N LYS A 102 7.02 2.89 7.69
CA LYS A 102 6.96 2.34 9.05
C LYS A 102 5.56 2.52 9.65
N GLY A 103 5.31 1.93 10.82
CA GLY A 103 4.04 2.09 11.55
C GLY A 103 2.83 1.50 10.82
N GLU A 104 1.67 2.15 10.95
CA GLU A 104 0.40 1.69 10.36
C GLU A 104 0.44 1.54 8.84
N ARG A 105 1.15 2.44 8.14
CA ARG A 105 1.34 2.35 6.68
C ARG A 105 2.14 1.10 6.27
N ARG A 106 3.02 0.60 7.14
CA ARG A 106 3.73 -0.66 6.92
C ARG A 106 2.78 -1.86 6.98
N ALA A 107 1.76 -1.81 7.83
CA ALA A 107 0.74 -2.87 7.87
C ALA A 107 -0.01 -2.94 6.54
N LEU A 108 -0.46 -1.80 6.01
CA LEU A 108 -1.13 -1.73 4.69
C LEU A 108 -0.28 -2.28 3.55
N ALA A 109 1.01 -1.91 3.51
CA ALA A 109 1.93 -2.44 2.51
C ALA A 109 2.14 -3.96 2.66
N THR A 110 2.12 -4.46 3.90
CA THR A 110 2.25 -5.91 4.20
C THR A 110 1.00 -6.67 3.78
N ASP A 111 -0.17 -6.12 4.04
CA ASP A 111 -1.47 -6.70 3.67
C ASP A 111 -1.61 -6.77 2.15
N PHE A 112 -1.28 -5.68 1.45
CA PHE A 112 -1.27 -5.67 -0.01
C PHE A 112 -0.31 -6.70 -0.59
N VAL A 113 0.93 -6.82 -0.07
CA VAL A 113 1.88 -7.83 -0.55
C VAL A 113 1.38 -9.26 -0.32
N THR A 114 0.69 -9.48 0.81
CA THR A 114 0.08 -10.77 1.14
C THR A 114 -1.03 -11.10 0.16
N TYR A 115 -1.88 -10.12 -0.12
CA TYR A 115 -2.93 -10.21 -1.12
C TYR A 115 -2.36 -10.49 -2.52
N LEU A 116 -1.36 -9.70 -2.93
CA LEU A 116 -0.67 -9.85 -4.21
C LEU A 116 -0.18 -11.28 -4.40
N ARG A 117 0.57 -11.85 -3.45
CA ARG A 117 1.07 -13.24 -3.51
C ARG A 117 -0.02 -14.29 -3.72
N LYS A 118 -1.22 -14.05 -3.16
CA LYS A 118 -2.35 -14.97 -3.26
C LYS A 118 -3.07 -14.84 -4.60
N HIS A 119 -3.19 -13.62 -5.14
CA HIS A 119 -4.08 -13.30 -6.25
C HIS A 119 -3.38 -13.06 -7.59
N CYS A 120 -2.06 -12.82 -7.63
CA CYS A 120 -1.29 -12.76 -8.88
C CYS A 120 -0.98 -14.14 -9.50
N ALA A 121 -1.67 -15.18 -9.02
CA ALA A 121 -1.51 -16.57 -9.39
C ALA A 121 -2.66 -17.11 -10.25
N ASP A 122 -3.74 -16.35 -10.42
CA ASP A 122 -5.04 -16.87 -10.84
C ASP A 122 -5.56 -16.27 -12.16
N ARG A 123 -4.70 -15.66 -12.98
CA ARG A 123 -5.08 -15.15 -14.31
C ARG A 123 -4.07 -15.54 -15.37
#